data_AF-A0A8C3A3Y9-F1
#
_entry.id   AF-A0A8C3A3Y9-F1
#
_cell.length_a   1.000
_cell.length_b   1.000
_cell.length_c   1.000
_cell.angle_alpha   90.00
_cell.angle_beta   90.00
_cell.angle_gamma   90.00
#
_symmetry.space_group_name_H-M   'P 1'
#
loop_
_entity.id
_entity.type
_entity.pdbx_description
1 polymer ?
#
loop_
_entity_poly.entity_id
_entity_poly.type
_entity_poly.pdbx_seq_one_letter_code
_entity_poly.pdbx_strand_id
1 'polypeptide(L)'
;FHLFAYICDFVSHLNSAEEIPIEVLRQREAKWLEMLNSWDKWMAKKHKKMKERCQKGVPPSLRGRAWLYLTGGKVRREQNQGKFQELDNQPGDPKWVDIIERDLHRQFPFHEMFAARGGHGQQDLLRVLKAYTLHRPEEGYCQAQAPIAAVLLMHMPAEDAFWVLVQICEKYLPGYYSAGLEAIQLDGEILYALLRRVSPVAHRHLKKHKLEPILYMTEWFMCAFSRTLPWASVLRVWDMFLCEGVKIIFRVGLVLLKSMLGSQEKLKACQGLYETMELLRAIRPQYMEEAFLVEEIIELMVSEKDIEKEHHAQLRHWKETHGDLHCKSPPRVHGAKAIMAAEPPSRQDLRQRPTFIVESPLAPQTDRVRAEASKENGKSKAEQQKTIKPPQETANPYFPPGDPSPFLNHMTVKASKESLSSAEHDTYL
;
A
#
# COMPACT_ATOMS: atom_id res chain seq x y z
N PHE A 1 -19.30 -13.76 -0.44
CA PHE A 1 -19.01 -13.70 1.00
C PHE A 1 -17.86 -12.75 1.37
N HIS A 2 -16.74 -12.67 0.64
CA HIS A 2 -15.70 -11.63 0.84
C HIS A 2 -16.19 -10.18 0.66
N LEU A 3 -17.28 -9.99 -0.09
CA LEU A 3 -17.99 -8.73 -0.30
C LEU A 3 -18.59 -8.10 0.97
N PHE A 4 -19.09 -8.95 1.88
CA PHE A 4 -19.90 -8.50 3.01
C PHE A 4 -19.04 -7.99 4.18
N ALA A 5 -17.81 -8.50 4.29
CA ALA A 5 -16.83 -8.03 5.27
C ALA A 5 -16.39 -6.58 4.98
N TYR A 6 -16.25 -6.19 3.71
CA TYR A 6 -15.79 -4.84 3.33
C TYR A 6 -16.82 -3.73 3.62
N ILE A 7 -18.11 -3.99 3.36
CA ILE A 7 -19.18 -3.00 3.60
C ILE A 7 -19.53 -2.94 5.09
N CYS A 8 -19.51 -4.08 5.80
CA CYS A 8 -19.63 -4.07 7.24
C CYS A 8 -18.43 -3.37 7.89
N ASP A 9 -17.19 -3.54 7.44
CA ASP A 9 -16.03 -2.85 8.07
C ASP A 9 -16.04 -1.34 7.86
N PHE A 10 -16.37 -0.81 6.67
CA PHE A 10 -16.40 0.64 6.45
C PHE A 10 -17.50 1.35 7.27
N VAL A 11 -18.67 0.72 7.42
CA VAL A 11 -19.81 1.27 8.19
C VAL A 11 -19.74 0.92 9.68
N SER A 12 -19.13 -0.21 10.07
CA SER A 12 -18.93 -0.60 11.48
C SER A 12 -17.70 0.05 12.12
N HIS A 13 -16.68 0.44 11.35
CA HIS A 13 -15.52 1.16 11.88
C HIS A 13 -15.83 2.60 12.32
N LEU A 14 -16.97 3.17 11.90
CA LEU A 14 -17.49 4.39 12.54
C LEU A 14 -18.00 4.13 13.96
N ASN A 15 -18.22 2.87 14.37
CA ASN A 15 -18.88 2.52 15.62
C ASN A 15 -18.09 1.58 16.57
N SER A 16 -16.90 1.07 16.21
CA SER A 16 -16.20 0.08 17.07
C SER A 16 -14.68 0.24 17.25
N ALA A 17 -14.00 1.15 16.56
CA ALA A 17 -12.63 1.50 16.93
C ALA A 17 -12.69 2.45 18.13
N GLU A 18 -11.97 2.17 19.21
CA GLU A 18 -11.70 3.18 20.25
C GLU A 18 -11.16 4.43 19.56
N GLU A 19 -11.99 5.46 19.40
CA GLU A 19 -11.61 6.68 18.69
C GLU A 19 -10.42 7.30 19.42
N ILE A 20 -9.25 7.23 18.80
CA ILE A 20 -8.05 7.86 19.32
C ILE A 20 -8.37 9.36 19.46
N PRO A 21 -8.23 9.95 20.66
CA PRO A 21 -8.57 11.35 20.85
C PRO A 21 -7.86 12.24 19.84
N ILE A 22 -8.59 13.19 19.25
CA ILE A 22 -8.08 14.07 18.18
C ILE A 22 -6.77 14.76 18.58
N GLU A 23 -6.64 15.15 19.85
CA GLU A 23 -5.41 15.75 20.38
C GLU A 23 -4.21 14.79 20.31
N VAL A 24 -4.42 13.51 20.63
CA VAL A 24 -3.38 12.47 20.49
C VAL A 24 -3.02 12.28 19.02
N LEU A 25 -4.00 12.30 18.11
CA LEU A 25 -3.75 12.21 16.67
C LEU A 25 -2.91 13.39 16.17
N ARG A 26 -3.27 14.62 16.51
CA ARG A 26 -2.50 15.83 16.16
C ARG A 26 -1.06 15.80 16.68
N GLN A 27 -0.86 15.33 17.91
CA GLN A 27 0.48 15.16 18.46
C GLN A 27 1.30 14.09 17.71
N ARG A 28 0.66 13.01 17.25
CA ARG A 28 1.30 12.00 16.39
C ARG A 28 1.66 12.61 15.03
N GLU A 29 0.76 13.39 14.42
CA GLU A 29 1.01 14.09 13.15
C GLU A 29 2.19 15.06 13.24
N ALA A 30 2.22 15.93 14.26
CA ALA A 30 3.32 16.87 14.46
C ALA A 30 4.68 16.15 14.58
N LYS A 31 4.70 15.05 15.33
CA LYS A 31 5.87 14.17 15.49
C LYS A 31 6.31 13.54 14.16
N TRP A 32 5.38 13.15 13.30
CA TRP A 32 5.68 12.60 11.97
C TRP A 32 6.15 13.67 10.97
N LEU A 33 5.57 14.87 11.01
CA LEU A 33 6.02 16.00 10.20
C LEU A 33 7.46 16.39 10.53
N GLU A 34 7.82 16.44 11.81
CA GLU A 34 9.20 16.68 12.26
C GLU A 34 10.16 15.64 11.67
N MET A 35 9.77 14.36 11.65
CA MET A 35 10.57 13.28 11.06
C MET A 35 10.75 13.47 9.55
N LEU A 36 9.66 13.72 8.82
CA LEU A 36 9.68 13.88 7.36
C LEU A 36 10.48 15.12 6.92
N ASN A 37 10.53 16.16 7.75
CA ASN A 37 11.32 17.37 7.50
C ASN A 37 12.84 17.15 7.69
N SER A 38 13.25 16.11 8.41
CA SER A 38 14.65 15.79 8.71
C SER A 38 14.94 14.31 8.47
N TRP A 39 14.41 13.78 7.37
CA TRP A 39 14.37 12.35 7.10
C TRP A 39 15.74 11.67 7.11
N ASP A 40 16.73 12.29 6.47
CA ASP A 40 18.13 11.84 6.43
C ASP A 40 18.70 11.62 7.85
N LYS A 41 18.55 12.62 8.72
CA LYS A 41 19.02 12.57 10.12
C LYS A 41 18.30 11.50 10.92
N TRP A 42 16.98 11.39 10.73
CA TRP A 42 16.17 10.41 11.46
C TRP A 42 16.50 8.98 11.05
N MET A 43 16.73 8.74 9.78
CA MET A 43 17.09 7.42 9.27
C MET A 43 18.51 7.01 9.66
N ALA A 44 19.45 7.95 9.70
CA ALA A 44 20.81 7.69 10.16
C ALA A 44 20.91 7.45 11.68
N LYS A 45 20.24 8.28 12.50
CA LYS A 45 20.49 8.33 13.97
C LYS A 45 19.34 7.82 14.82
N LYS A 46 18.11 7.77 14.30
CA LYS A 46 16.88 7.49 15.07
C LYS A 46 16.01 6.39 14.43
N HIS A 47 16.61 5.51 13.61
CA HIS A 47 15.88 4.44 12.92
C HIS A 47 15.04 3.55 13.85
N LYS A 48 15.56 3.19 15.03
CA LYS A 48 14.81 2.41 16.02
C LYS A 48 13.52 3.12 16.44
N LYS A 49 13.57 4.43 16.63
CA LYS A 49 12.39 5.22 17.01
C LYS A 49 11.39 5.38 15.86
N MET A 50 11.88 5.47 14.62
CA MET A 50 11.05 5.45 13.42
C MET A 50 10.29 4.12 13.33
N LYS A 51 10.99 3.00 13.49
CA LYS A 51 10.42 1.65 13.55
C LYS A 51 9.30 1.55 14.59
N GLU A 52 9.56 1.96 15.83
CA GLU A 52 8.53 1.99 16.90
C GLU A 52 7.31 2.83 16.54
N ARG A 53 7.47 3.91 15.75
CA ARG A 53 6.34 4.75 15.31
C ARG A 53 5.53 4.06 14.20
N CYS A 54 6.17 3.38 13.26
CA CYS A 54 5.48 2.55 12.26
C CYS A 54 4.69 1.40 12.92
N GLN A 55 5.26 0.79 13.96
CA GLN A 55 4.60 -0.24 14.78
C GLN A 55 3.43 0.30 15.64
N LYS A 56 3.34 1.61 15.85
CA LYS A 56 2.20 2.25 16.54
C LYS A 56 1.11 2.79 15.60
N GLY A 57 1.41 2.97 14.32
CA GLY A 57 0.49 3.61 13.37
C GLY A 57 1.05 4.88 12.77
N VAL A 58 1.09 4.93 11.44
CA VAL A 58 1.22 6.19 10.72
C VAL A 58 -0.13 6.91 10.74
N PRO A 59 -0.21 8.20 11.10
CA PRO A 59 -1.44 8.96 11.00
C PRO A 59 -2.04 8.93 9.58
N PRO A 60 -3.36 8.76 9.42
CA PRO A 60 -3.98 8.63 8.10
C PRO A 60 -3.63 9.77 7.14
N SER A 61 -3.61 11.01 7.63
CA SER A 61 -3.27 12.23 6.87
C SER A 61 -1.84 12.26 6.32
N LEU A 62 -0.93 11.48 6.91
CA LEU A 62 0.49 11.47 6.57
C LEU A 62 0.93 10.17 5.92
N ARG A 63 0.03 9.19 5.77
CA ARG A 63 0.36 7.85 5.28
C ARG A 63 0.97 7.86 3.89
N GLY A 64 0.35 8.54 2.92
CA GLY A 64 0.88 8.65 1.56
C GLY A 64 2.31 9.21 1.53
N ARG A 65 2.56 10.28 2.28
CA ARG A 65 3.89 10.88 2.41
C ARG A 65 4.86 9.93 3.12
N ALA A 66 4.48 9.32 4.23
CA ALA A 66 5.36 8.44 4.97
C ALA A 66 5.77 7.23 4.13
N TRP A 67 4.83 6.59 3.45
CA TRP A 67 5.09 5.44 2.59
C TRP A 67 6.03 5.80 1.44
N LEU A 68 5.82 6.95 0.78
CA LEU A 68 6.70 7.45 -0.27
C LEU A 68 8.15 7.64 0.20
N TYR A 69 8.36 8.06 1.45
CA TYR A 69 9.70 8.19 2.03
C TYR A 69 10.28 6.85 2.49
N LEU A 70 9.47 5.98 3.12
CA LEU A 70 9.89 4.67 3.61
C LEU A 70 10.40 3.78 2.47
N THR A 71 9.77 3.83 1.31
CA THR A 71 10.19 3.04 0.14
C THR A 71 11.31 3.68 -0.66
N GLY A 72 11.73 4.91 -0.34
CA GLY A 72 12.62 5.67 -1.22
C GLY A 72 11.96 6.13 -2.52
N GLY A 73 10.65 5.91 -2.71
CA GLY A 73 9.90 6.35 -3.88
C GLY A 73 10.01 7.85 -4.13
N LYS A 74 10.10 8.66 -3.05
CA LYS A 74 10.36 10.10 -3.17
C LYS A 74 11.65 10.37 -3.95
N VAL A 75 12.72 9.69 -3.59
CA VAL A 75 14.06 9.90 -4.15
C VAL A 75 14.04 9.50 -5.63
N ARG A 76 13.42 8.36 -5.96
CA ARG A 76 13.24 7.93 -7.35
C ARG A 76 12.46 8.94 -8.18
N ARG A 77 11.35 9.46 -7.65
CA ARG A 77 10.55 10.49 -8.33
C ARG A 77 11.37 11.73 -8.64
N GLU A 78 12.10 12.26 -7.65
CA GLU A 78 12.92 13.47 -7.84
C GLU A 78 14.07 13.26 -8.83
N GLN A 79 14.64 12.06 -8.89
CA GLN A 79 15.69 11.69 -9.85
C GLN A 79 15.16 11.44 -11.28
N ASN A 80 13.84 11.25 -11.43
CA ASN A 80 13.19 10.89 -12.69
C ASN A 80 12.00 11.81 -12.99
N GLN A 81 12.18 13.12 -12.78
CA GLN A 81 11.12 14.12 -12.99
C GLN A 81 10.53 14.02 -14.40
N GLY A 82 9.20 13.94 -14.49
CA GLY A 82 8.47 13.84 -15.75
C GLY A 82 8.39 12.42 -16.34
N LYS A 83 9.11 11.44 -15.80
CA LYS A 83 9.13 10.07 -16.36
C LYS A 83 7.79 9.38 -16.28
N PHE A 84 7.04 9.54 -15.19
CA PHE A 84 5.69 8.98 -15.09
C PHE A 84 4.76 9.54 -16.18
N GLN A 85 4.77 10.86 -16.40
CA GLN A 85 3.97 11.49 -17.44
C GLN A 85 4.38 11.03 -18.85
N GLU A 86 5.68 10.85 -19.09
CA GLU A 86 6.20 10.31 -20.34
C GLU A 86 5.66 8.89 -20.62
N LEU A 87 5.64 8.03 -19.61
CA LEU A 87 5.12 6.66 -19.72
C LEU A 87 3.59 6.64 -19.84
N ASP A 88 2.91 7.50 -19.09
CA ASP A 88 1.45 7.61 -19.11
C ASP A 88 0.92 8.12 -20.46
N ASN A 89 1.67 8.98 -21.15
CA ASN A 89 1.31 9.46 -22.48
C ASN A 89 1.51 8.40 -23.59
N GLN A 90 2.20 7.30 -23.31
CA GLN A 90 2.38 6.21 -24.26
C GLN A 90 1.17 5.26 -24.27
N PRO A 91 0.86 4.62 -25.41
CA PRO A 91 -0.31 3.76 -25.54
C PRO A 91 -0.26 2.49 -24.67
N GLY A 92 0.93 2.02 -24.27
CA GLY A 92 1.09 0.71 -23.62
C GLY A 92 1.14 -0.44 -24.63
N ASP A 93 1.55 -1.63 -24.19
CA ASP A 93 1.38 -2.86 -24.97
C ASP A 93 -0.11 -3.26 -24.92
N PRO A 94 -0.81 -3.42 -26.06
CA PRO A 94 -2.22 -3.80 -26.10
C PRO A 94 -2.54 -5.04 -25.26
N LYS A 95 -1.64 -6.03 -25.25
CA LYS A 95 -1.80 -7.25 -24.45
C LYS A 95 -1.97 -6.92 -22.97
N TRP A 96 -1.12 -6.05 -22.43
CA TRP A 96 -1.15 -5.72 -21.01
C TRP A 96 -2.30 -4.78 -20.67
N VAL A 97 -2.58 -3.80 -21.53
CA VAL A 97 -3.71 -2.88 -21.36
C VAL A 97 -5.02 -3.66 -21.28
N ASP A 98 -5.27 -4.59 -22.20
CA ASP A 98 -6.48 -5.41 -22.22
C ASP A 98 -6.65 -6.24 -20.93
N ILE A 99 -5.55 -6.83 -20.42
CA ILE A 99 -5.56 -7.60 -19.18
C ILE A 99 -5.84 -6.69 -17.97
N ILE A 100 -5.20 -5.51 -17.92
CA ILE A 100 -5.38 -4.54 -16.84
C ILE A 100 -6.84 -4.05 -16.82
N GLU A 101 -7.39 -3.62 -17.96
CA GLU A 101 -8.77 -3.12 -18.07
C GLU A 101 -9.80 -4.16 -17.60
N ARG A 102 -9.60 -5.42 -17.99
CA ARG A 102 -10.42 -6.53 -17.51
C ARG A 102 -10.31 -6.75 -16.02
N ASP A 103 -9.24 -6.32 -15.37
CA ASP A 103 -9.04 -6.55 -13.95
C ASP A 103 -9.50 -5.37 -13.07
N LEU A 104 -9.52 -4.14 -13.59
CA LEU A 104 -9.89 -2.92 -12.85
C LEU A 104 -11.19 -3.06 -12.04
N HIS A 105 -12.23 -3.65 -12.64
CA HIS A 105 -13.55 -3.76 -12.00
C HIS A 105 -13.60 -4.71 -10.80
N ARG A 106 -12.58 -5.56 -10.62
CA ARG A 106 -12.50 -6.49 -9.48
C ARG A 106 -11.70 -5.92 -8.31
N GLN A 107 -11.08 -4.76 -8.49
CA GLN A 107 -10.19 -4.14 -7.50
C GLN A 107 -10.99 -3.17 -6.63
N PHE A 108 -11.27 -3.60 -5.40
CA PHE A 108 -12.06 -2.84 -4.42
C PHE A 108 -13.39 -2.29 -4.98
N PRO A 109 -14.26 -3.13 -5.59
CA PRO A 109 -15.44 -2.67 -6.33
C PRO A 109 -16.51 -1.90 -5.54
N PHE A 110 -16.46 -1.95 -4.20
CA PHE A 110 -17.36 -1.19 -3.31
C PHE A 110 -16.73 0.06 -2.73
N HIS A 111 -15.42 0.26 -2.95
CA HIS A 111 -14.73 1.45 -2.48
C HIS A 111 -15.11 2.64 -3.38
N GLU A 112 -15.48 3.76 -2.76
CA GLU A 112 -16.00 4.96 -3.46
C GLU A 112 -15.10 5.39 -4.64
N MET A 113 -13.79 5.33 -4.44
CA MET A 113 -12.80 5.66 -5.48
C MET A 113 -12.87 4.77 -6.73
N PHE A 114 -13.22 3.48 -6.59
CA PHE A 114 -13.14 2.47 -7.66
C PHE A 114 -14.50 1.92 -8.10
N ALA A 115 -15.58 2.24 -7.39
CA ALA A 115 -16.93 1.72 -7.65
C ALA A 115 -17.49 2.19 -9.00
N ALA A 116 -17.20 3.43 -9.41
CA ALA A 116 -17.63 3.96 -10.69
C ALA A 116 -16.82 3.34 -11.85
N ARG A 117 -17.49 2.56 -12.70
CA ARG A 117 -16.86 1.97 -13.89
C ARG A 117 -16.38 3.07 -14.83
N GLY A 118 -15.09 3.05 -15.18
CA GLY A 118 -14.45 4.10 -15.96
C GLY A 118 -14.34 5.45 -15.23
N GLY A 119 -14.58 5.49 -13.91
CA GLY A 119 -14.37 6.68 -13.09
C GLY A 119 -12.89 6.98 -12.84
N HIS A 120 -12.62 8.15 -12.26
CA HIS A 120 -11.25 8.66 -12.05
C HIS A 120 -10.32 7.66 -11.35
N GLY A 121 -10.78 6.94 -10.32
CA GLY A 121 -9.93 5.95 -9.63
C GLY A 121 -9.55 4.76 -10.51
N GLN A 122 -10.47 4.22 -11.32
CA GLN A 122 -10.14 3.16 -12.28
C GLN A 122 -9.20 3.66 -13.38
N GLN A 123 -9.37 4.91 -13.83
CA GLN A 123 -8.46 5.54 -14.79
C GLN A 123 -7.06 5.69 -14.19
N ASP A 124 -6.93 6.23 -12.98
CA ASP A 124 -5.62 6.34 -12.31
C ASP A 124 -4.96 4.98 -12.06
N LEU A 125 -5.76 3.95 -11.73
CA LEU A 125 -5.26 2.58 -11.59
C LEU A 125 -4.71 2.05 -12.92
N LEU A 126 -5.42 2.27 -14.04
CA LEU A 126 -4.95 1.94 -15.38
C LEU A 126 -3.65 2.68 -15.70
N ARG A 127 -3.58 3.99 -15.43
CA ARG A 127 -2.40 4.83 -15.71
C ARG A 127 -1.18 4.31 -14.97
N VAL A 128 -1.30 4.02 -13.67
CA VAL A 128 -0.20 3.49 -12.84
C VAL A 128 0.29 2.12 -13.33
N LEU A 129 -0.64 1.18 -13.56
CA LEU A 129 -0.29 -0.19 -13.97
C LEU A 129 0.27 -0.21 -15.39
N LYS A 130 -0.32 0.53 -16.33
CA LYS A 130 0.19 0.68 -17.70
C LYS A 130 1.61 1.26 -17.67
N ALA A 131 1.82 2.36 -16.94
CA ALA A 131 3.15 2.96 -16.81
C ALA A 131 4.16 1.97 -16.21
N TYR A 132 3.76 1.13 -15.25
CA TYR A 132 4.62 0.06 -14.72
C TYR A 132 5.04 -0.93 -15.81
N THR A 133 4.12 -1.41 -16.64
CA THR A 133 4.46 -2.36 -17.72
C THR A 133 5.42 -1.76 -18.76
N LEU A 134 5.35 -0.45 -18.99
CA LEU A 134 6.29 0.25 -19.87
C LEU A 134 7.64 0.50 -19.19
N HIS A 135 7.65 0.65 -17.87
CA HIS A 135 8.88 0.75 -17.08
C HIS A 135 9.63 -0.60 -16.98
N ARG A 136 8.88 -1.69 -16.89
CA ARG A 136 9.34 -3.07 -16.73
C ARG A 136 8.72 -4.02 -17.75
N PRO A 137 9.03 -3.86 -19.05
CA PRO A 137 8.45 -4.68 -20.12
C PRO A 137 8.78 -6.16 -19.99
N GLU A 138 9.90 -6.51 -19.36
CA GLU A 138 10.34 -7.89 -19.11
C GLU A 138 9.45 -8.64 -18.10
N GLU A 139 8.88 -7.92 -17.14
CA GLU A 139 7.97 -8.49 -16.12
C GLU A 139 6.51 -8.34 -16.55
N GLY A 140 6.18 -7.23 -17.21
CA GLY A 140 4.83 -6.96 -17.71
C GLY A 140 3.83 -6.69 -16.58
N TYR A 141 2.61 -7.20 -16.74
CA TYR A 141 1.55 -7.10 -15.74
C TYR A 141 1.19 -8.46 -15.14
N CYS A 142 1.24 -8.54 -13.82
CA CYS A 142 0.68 -9.62 -13.01
C CYS A 142 -0.54 -9.10 -12.25
N GLN A 143 -1.63 -9.88 -12.23
CA GLN A 143 -2.89 -9.50 -11.59
C GLN A 143 -2.75 -9.10 -10.12
N ALA A 144 -1.77 -9.67 -9.41
CA ALA A 144 -1.51 -9.35 -8.01
C ALA A 144 -0.96 -7.93 -7.78
N GLN A 145 -0.52 -7.22 -8.84
CA GLN A 145 -0.05 -5.84 -8.73
C GLN A 145 -1.19 -4.83 -8.60
N ALA A 146 -2.35 -5.08 -9.20
CA ALA A 146 -3.47 -4.15 -9.12
C ALA A 146 -3.99 -3.88 -7.70
N PRO A 147 -4.16 -4.86 -6.80
CA PRO A 147 -4.57 -4.55 -5.43
C PRO A 147 -3.50 -3.73 -4.69
N ILE A 148 -2.21 -3.94 -4.96
CA ILE A 148 -1.13 -3.11 -4.40
C ILE A 148 -1.25 -1.66 -4.90
N ALA A 149 -1.39 -1.48 -6.22
CA ALA A 149 -1.53 -0.16 -6.82
C ALA A 149 -2.79 0.58 -6.34
N ALA A 150 -3.91 -0.13 -6.17
CA ALA A 150 -5.15 0.44 -5.66
C ALA A 150 -5.01 0.93 -4.22
N VAL A 151 -4.38 0.14 -3.32
CA VAL A 151 -4.09 0.57 -1.94
C VAL A 151 -3.22 1.83 -1.92
N LEU A 152 -2.24 1.93 -2.83
CA LEU A 152 -1.41 3.12 -2.95
C LEU A 152 -2.23 4.34 -3.39
N LEU A 153 -3.05 4.21 -4.42
CA LEU A 153 -3.90 5.28 -4.95
C LEU A 153 -4.90 5.83 -3.93
N MET A 154 -5.37 5.00 -2.98
CA MET A 154 -6.21 5.47 -1.87
C MET A 154 -5.47 6.45 -0.93
N HIS A 155 -4.14 6.54 -1.00
CA HIS A 155 -3.32 7.34 -0.09
C HIS A 155 -2.42 8.37 -0.76
N MET A 156 -2.18 8.27 -2.06
CA MET A 156 -1.27 9.18 -2.77
C MET A 156 -1.67 9.35 -4.24
N PRO A 157 -1.25 10.46 -4.89
CA PRO A 157 -1.48 10.68 -6.32
C PRO A 157 -0.83 9.60 -7.20
N ALA A 158 -1.30 9.47 -8.44
CA ALA A 158 -0.86 8.44 -9.38
C ALA A 158 0.66 8.37 -9.59
N GLU A 159 1.37 9.50 -9.72
CA GLU A 159 2.83 9.49 -9.87
C GLU A 159 3.54 8.93 -8.64
N ASP A 160 3.08 9.29 -7.44
CA ASP A 160 3.66 8.77 -6.19
C ASP A 160 3.36 7.27 -6.06
N ALA A 161 2.13 6.85 -6.37
CA ALA A 161 1.72 5.45 -6.35
C ALA A 161 2.56 4.62 -7.32
N PHE A 162 2.83 5.14 -8.52
CA PHE A 162 3.72 4.52 -9.50
C PHE A 162 5.13 4.29 -8.93
N TRP A 163 5.77 5.31 -8.34
CA TRP A 163 7.12 5.15 -7.81
C TRP A 163 7.19 4.24 -6.58
N VAL A 164 6.14 4.24 -5.74
CA VAL A 164 6.05 3.29 -4.63
C VAL A 164 5.84 1.86 -5.13
N LEU A 165 5.00 1.66 -6.15
CA LEU A 165 4.81 0.35 -6.79
C LEU A 165 6.11 -0.18 -7.39
N VAL A 166 6.84 0.65 -8.12
CA VAL A 166 8.18 0.33 -8.66
C VAL A 166 9.12 -0.14 -7.55
N GLN A 167 9.17 0.59 -6.44
CA GLN A 167 10.00 0.20 -5.29
C GLN A 167 9.56 -1.13 -4.67
N ILE A 168 8.25 -1.35 -4.49
CA ILE A 168 7.72 -2.59 -3.93
C ILE A 168 8.11 -3.78 -4.81
N CYS A 169 7.89 -3.70 -6.12
CA CYS A 169 8.18 -4.80 -7.03
C CYS A 169 9.69 -5.06 -7.18
N GLU A 170 10.51 -4.01 -7.33
CA GLU A 170 11.94 -4.20 -7.62
C GLU A 170 12.79 -4.46 -6.39
N LYS A 171 12.44 -3.86 -5.24
CA LYS A 171 13.30 -3.87 -4.05
C LYS A 171 12.74 -4.75 -2.94
N TYR A 172 11.44 -4.69 -2.68
CA TYR A 172 10.85 -5.43 -1.57
C TYR A 172 10.45 -6.85 -1.96
N LEU A 173 9.92 -7.04 -3.17
CA LEU A 173 9.35 -8.29 -3.66
C LEU A 173 9.95 -8.70 -5.03
N PRO A 174 11.29 -8.68 -5.19
CA PRO A 174 11.91 -8.98 -6.47
C PRO A 174 11.57 -10.40 -6.93
N GLY A 175 11.15 -10.53 -8.19
CA GLY A 175 10.83 -11.80 -8.83
C GLY A 175 9.43 -12.35 -8.51
N TYR A 176 8.65 -11.68 -7.64
CA TYR A 176 7.31 -12.16 -7.28
C TYR A 176 6.34 -12.18 -8.46
N TYR A 177 6.45 -11.23 -9.39
CA TYR A 177 5.49 -11.08 -10.50
C TYR A 177 6.05 -11.63 -11.82
N SER A 178 7.19 -12.32 -11.76
CA SER A 178 7.77 -13.01 -12.91
C SER A 178 7.00 -14.29 -13.24
N ALA A 179 7.10 -14.73 -14.50
CA ALA A 179 6.52 -16.00 -14.93
C ALA A 179 7.07 -17.18 -14.10
N GLY A 180 6.22 -18.18 -13.83
CA GLY A 180 6.59 -19.38 -13.06
C GLY A 180 6.62 -19.21 -11.55
N LEU A 181 6.51 -17.99 -11.02
CA LEU A 181 6.37 -17.71 -9.57
C LEU A 181 7.48 -18.34 -8.70
N GLU A 182 8.68 -18.54 -9.25
CA GLU A 182 9.78 -19.23 -8.54
C GLU A 182 10.13 -18.53 -7.21
N ALA A 183 10.13 -17.20 -7.19
CA ALA A 183 10.39 -16.43 -5.98
C ALA A 183 9.33 -16.66 -4.88
N ILE A 184 8.06 -16.84 -5.27
CA ILE A 184 6.97 -17.16 -4.34
C ILE A 184 7.08 -18.60 -3.84
N GLN A 185 7.40 -19.55 -4.72
CA GLN A 185 7.61 -20.95 -4.35
C GLN A 185 8.76 -21.06 -3.32
N LEU A 186 9.88 -20.39 -3.60
CA LEU A 186 11.02 -20.33 -2.69
C LEU A 186 10.65 -19.70 -1.34
N ASP A 187 9.93 -18.57 -1.36
CA ASP A 187 9.44 -17.93 -0.14
C ASP A 187 8.42 -18.81 0.61
N GLY A 188 7.71 -19.69 -0.09
CA GLY A 188 6.85 -20.69 0.52
C GLY A 188 7.62 -21.74 1.30
N GLU A 189 8.72 -22.25 0.75
CA GLU A 189 9.60 -23.15 1.48
C GLU A 189 10.23 -22.46 2.71
N ILE A 190 10.60 -21.17 2.59
CA ILE A 190 11.08 -20.38 3.72
C ILE A 190 10.00 -20.25 4.80
N LEU A 191 8.78 -19.88 4.43
CA LEU A 191 7.66 -19.76 5.36
C LEU A 191 7.42 -21.08 6.09
N TYR A 192 7.44 -22.19 5.36
CA TYR A 192 7.21 -23.52 5.88
C TYR A 192 8.31 -23.97 6.86
N ALA A 193 9.57 -23.72 6.52
CA ALA A 193 10.70 -24.01 7.41
C ALA A 193 10.69 -23.15 8.68
N LEU A 194 10.28 -21.88 8.60
CA LEU A 194 10.08 -21.01 9.76
C LEU A 194 8.89 -21.47 10.61
N LEU A 195 7.81 -21.94 9.99
CA LEU A 195 6.64 -22.48 10.70
C LEU A 195 7.01 -23.66 11.58
N ARG A 196 7.96 -24.51 11.17
CA ARG A 196 8.47 -25.61 12.00
C ARG A 196 8.99 -25.13 13.35
N ARG A 197 9.58 -23.94 13.42
CA ARG A 197 10.09 -23.33 14.67
C ARG A 197 8.98 -22.62 15.43
N VAL A 198 8.12 -21.87 14.73
CA VAL A 198 7.07 -21.03 15.34
C VAL A 198 5.90 -21.85 15.87
N SER A 199 5.46 -22.85 15.09
CA SER A 199 4.38 -23.76 15.47
C SER A 199 4.65 -25.16 14.89
N PRO A 200 5.39 -26.01 15.65
CA PRO A 200 5.63 -27.39 15.26
C PRO A 200 4.34 -28.20 15.04
N VAL A 201 3.27 -27.84 15.75
CA VAL A 201 1.94 -28.46 15.63
C VAL A 201 1.35 -28.19 14.25
N ALA A 202 1.29 -26.92 13.84
CA ALA A 202 0.79 -26.53 12.52
C ALA A 202 1.65 -27.14 11.39
N HIS A 203 2.97 -27.05 11.50
CA HIS A 203 3.88 -27.62 10.50
C HIS A 203 3.69 -29.14 10.33
N ARG A 204 3.58 -29.91 11.42
CA ARG A 204 3.32 -31.36 11.32
C ARG A 204 1.98 -31.67 10.67
N HIS A 205 0.96 -30.88 10.96
CA HIS A 205 -0.37 -31.01 10.35
C HIS A 205 -0.31 -30.82 8.84
N LEU A 206 0.23 -29.69 8.38
CA LEU A 206 0.40 -29.41 6.95
C LEU A 206 1.24 -30.49 6.25
N LYS A 207 2.33 -30.94 6.89
CA LYS A 207 3.18 -32.03 6.37
C LYS A 207 2.41 -33.34 6.21
N LYS A 208 1.62 -33.73 7.22
CA LYS A 208 0.82 -34.96 7.21
C LYS A 208 -0.16 -34.97 6.03
N HIS A 209 -0.75 -33.81 5.74
CA HIS A 209 -1.72 -33.67 4.66
C HIS A 209 -1.10 -33.26 3.31
N LYS A 210 0.24 -33.17 3.22
CA LYS A 210 0.98 -32.77 1.99
C LYS A 210 0.46 -31.45 1.41
N LEU A 211 0.14 -30.51 2.29
CA LEU A 211 -0.41 -29.22 1.91
C LEU A 211 0.75 -28.25 1.67
N GLU A 212 1.06 -28.02 0.39
CA GLU A 212 2.18 -27.18 -0.03
C GLU A 212 1.88 -25.69 0.18
N PRO A 213 2.86 -24.87 0.59
CA PRO A 213 2.67 -23.45 0.86
C PRO A 213 2.01 -22.67 -0.27
N ILE A 214 2.42 -22.95 -1.50
CA ILE A 214 1.94 -22.28 -2.72
C ILE A 214 0.41 -22.33 -2.87
N LEU A 215 -0.27 -23.33 -2.31
CA LEU A 215 -1.71 -23.52 -2.43
C LEU A 215 -2.54 -22.50 -1.63
N TYR A 216 -1.97 -21.90 -0.58
CA TYR A 216 -2.69 -20.99 0.31
C TYR A 216 -2.04 -19.62 0.46
N MET A 217 -0.71 -19.51 0.33
CA MET A 217 -0.02 -18.26 0.64
C MET A 217 0.18 -17.33 -0.56
N THR A 218 -0.05 -17.81 -1.78
CA THR A 218 0.27 -17.07 -3.01
C THR A 218 -0.41 -15.70 -3.01
N GLU A 219 -1.72 -15.65 -2.75
CA GLU A 219 -2.44 -14.36 -2.66
C GLU A 219 -1.93 -13.49 -1.50
N TRP A 220 -1.68 -14.10 -0.33
CA TRP A 220 -1.20 -13.41 0.86
C TRP A 220 0.10 -12.64 0.60
N PHE A 221 1.05 -13.28 -0.08
CA PHE A 221 2.38 -12.71 -0.32
C PHE A 221 2.39 -11.81 -1.54
N MET A 222 1.80 -12.25 -2.66
CA MET A 222 1.80 -11.46 -3.90
C MET A 222 0.96 -10.20 -3.79
N CYS A 223 -0.11 -10.19 -2.99
CA CYS A 223 -0.92 -8.99 -2.76
C CYS A 223 -0.56 -8.27 -1.46
N ALA A 224 0.52 -8.66 -0.77
CA ALA A 224 0.92 -8.14 0.54
C ALA A 224 -0.27 -8.02 1.52
N PHE A 225 -1.10 -9.07 1.58
CA PHE A 225 -2.32 -9.19 2.39
C PHE A 225 -3.45 -8.19 2.12
N SER A 226 -3.33 -7.31 1.12
CA SER A 226 -4.35 -6.28 0.82
C SER A 226 -5.73 -6.83 0.45
N ARG A 227 -5.79 -8.05 -0.11
CA ARG A 227 -7.04 -8.75 -0.41
C ARG A 227 -7.56 -9.64 0.72
N THR A 228 -6.70 -9.95 1.68
CA THR A 228 -6.97 -10.95 2.72
C THR A 228 -7.41 -10.29 4.03
N LEU A 229 -6.73 -9.23 4.46
CA LEU A 229 -6.95 -8.61 5.76
C LEU A 229 -8.03 -7.50 5.72
N PRO A 230 -8.70 -7.21 6.86
CA PRO A 230 -9.54 -6.02 7.04
C PRO A 230 -8.71 -4.76 6.81
N TRP A 231 -9.38 -3.69 6.37
CA TRP A 231 -8.70 -2.47 5.95
C TRP A 231 -7.77 -1.89 7.01
N ALA A 232 -8.24 -1.78 8.25
CA ALA A 232 -7.44 -1.28 9.37
C ALA A 232 -6.14 -2.09 9.55
N SER A 233 -6.24 -3.42 9.52
CA SER A 233 -5.10 -4.34 9.62
C SER A 233 -4.15 -4.25 8.43
N VAL A 234 -4.66 -4.12 7.20
CA VAL A 234 -3.84 -3.91 5.99
C VAL A 234 -2.94 -2.69 6.19
N LEU A 235 -3.52 -1.57 6.63
CA LEU A 235 -2.76 -0.33 6.84
C LEU A 235 -1.66 -0.49 7.88
N ARG A 236 -1.92 -1.22 8.97
CA ARG A 236 -0.91 -1.48 10.00
C ARG A 236 0.21 -2.39 9.52
N VAL A 237 -0.15 -3.45 8.79
CA VAL A 237 0.82 -4.35 8.16
C VAL A 237 1.69 -3.59 7.16
N TRP A 238 1.11 -2.71 6.34
CA TRP A 238 1.84 -1.92 5.36
C TRP A 238 2.78 -0.88 5.99
N ASP A 239 2.33 -0.18 7.05
CA ASP A 239 3.20 0.73 7.82
C ASP A 239 4.48 0.01 8.30
N MET A 240 4.34 -1.22 8.81
CA MET A 240 5.47 -2.05 9.25
C MET A 240 6.27 -2.62 8.08
N PHE A 241 5.61 -3.14 7.05
CA PHE A 241 6.23 -3.76 5.88
C PHE A 241 7.12 -2.78 5.11
N LEU A 242 6.65 -1.57 4.82
CA LEU A 242 7.44 -0.59 4.09
C LEU A 242 8.63 -0.09 4.93
N CYS A 243 8.49 -0.07 6.25
CA CYS A 243 9.57 0.27 7.18
C CYS A 243 10.62 -0.84 7.35
N GLU A 244 10.17 -2.06 7.59
CA GLU A 244 11.00 -3.17 8.07
C GLU A 244 11.27 -4.24 7.00
N GLY A 245 10.65 -4.12 5.83
CA GLY A 245 10.77 -5.05 4.72
C GLY A 245 9.88 -6.30 4.86
N VAL A 246 10.13 -7.25 3.96
CA VAL A 246 9.32 -8.47 3.79
C VAL A 246 9.17 -9.34 5.04
N LYS A 247 10.04 -9.17 6.05
CA LYS A 247 9.93 -9.95 7.29
C LYS A 247 8.57 -9.82 7.95
N ILE A 248 7.91 -8.68 7.76
CA ILE A 248 6.55 -8.46 8.25
C ILE A 248 5.54 -9.37 7.53
N ILE A 249 5.66 -9.54 6.21
CA ILE A 249 4.80 -10.45 5.42
C ILE A 249 4.93 -11.90 5.93
N PHE A 250 6.17 -12.36 6.17
CA PHE A 250 6.40 -13.67 6.79
C PHE A 250 5.80 -13.78 8.19
N ARG A 251 5.99 -12.76 9.04
CA ARG A 251 5.43 -12.76 10.40
C ARG A 251 3.91 -12.82 10.38
N VAL A 252 3.25 -12.06 9.51
CA VAL A 252 1.79 -12.11 9.33
C VAL A 252 1.36 -13.52 8.95
N GLY A 253 1.97 -14.11 7.91
CA GLY A 253 1.65 -15.49 7.49
C GLY A 253 1.84 -16.52 8.60
N LEU A 254 2.93 -16.42 9.36
CA LEU A 254 3.22 -17.31 10.50
C LEU A 254 2.23 -17.13 11.65
N VAL A 255 1.86 -15.89 11.98
CA VAL A 255 0.85 -15.58 13.02
C VAL A 255 -0.51 -16.16 12.62
N LEU A 256 -0.93 -15.98 11.37
CA LEU A 256 -2.20 -16.54 10.88
C LEU A 256 -2.20 -18.07 10.92
N LEU A 257 -1.13 -18.71 10.45
CA LEU A 257 -0.99 -20.18 10.49
C LEU A 257 -0.96 -20.71 11.94
N LYS A 258 -0.19 -20.09 12.83
CA LYS A 258 -0.16 -20.42 14.28
C LYS A 258 -1.55 -20.22 14.90
N SER A 259 -2.25 -19.16 14.55
CA SER A 259 -3.57 -18.84 15.09
C SER A 259 -4.64 -19.82 14.62
N MET A 260 -4.56 -20.31 13.38
CA MET A 260 -5.52 -21.26 12.85
C MET A 260 -5.22 -22.71 13.25
N LEU A 261 -3.95 -23.12 13.21
CA LEU A 261 -3.53 -24.54 13.28
C LEU A 261 -2.63 -24.87 14.48
N GLY A 262 -2.32 -23.91 15.35
CA GLY A 262 -1.25 -24.04 16.34
C GLY A 262 -1.54 -24.89 17.58
N SER A 263 -2.73 -25.47 17.72
CA SER A 263 -3.12 -26.27 18.89
C SER A 263 -3.91 -27.50 18.46
N GLN A 264 -3.78 -28.60 19.20
CA GLN A 264 -4.50 -29.85 18.91
C GLN A 264 -6.02 -29.68 18.89
N GLU A 265 -6.56 -28.81 19.75
CA GLU A 265 -8.00 -28.49 19.79
C GLU A 265 -8.50 -27.92 18.46
N LYS A 266 -7.76 -26.96 17.90
CA LYS A 266 -8.07 -26.38 16.57
C LYS A 266 -7.98 -27.42 15.45
N LEU A 267 -7.05 -28.38 15.56
CA LEU A 267 -6.90 -29.44 14.56
C LEU A 267 -8.02 -30.50 14.60
N LYS A 268 -8.76 -30.64 15.71
CA LYS A 268 -9.88 -31.62 15.78
C LYS A 268 -10.95 -31.36 14.71
N ALA A 269 -11.14 -30.10 14.33
CA ALA A 269 -12.08 -29.66 13.31
C ALA A 269 -11.51 -29.73 11.88
N CYS A 270 -10.21 -29.98 11.71
CA CYS A 270 -9.52 -30.01 10.42
C CYS A 270 -8.81 -31.35 10.26
N GLN A 271 -9.57 -32.41 9.94
CA GLN A 271 -9.01 -33.77 9.90
C GLN A 271 -8.33 -34.14 8.58
N GLY A 272 -8.62 -33.41 7.50
CA GLY A 272 -8.14 -33.69 6.15
C GLY A 272 -7.57 -32.46 5.44
N LEU A 273 -7.15 -32.69 4.19
CA LEU A 273 -6.62 -31.66 3.30
C LEU A 273 -7.69 -30.60 3.00
N TYR A 274 -8.92 -31.04 2.70
CA TYR A 274 -10.01 -30.15 2.29
C TYR A 274 -10.42 -29.18 3.41
N GLU A 275 -10.68 -29.68 4.61
CA GLU A 275 -11.08 -28.85 5.75
C GLU A 275 -9.96 -27.87 6.15
N THR A 276 -8.69 -28.31 6.01
CA THR A 276 -7.54 -27.43 6.25
C THR A 276 -7.48 -26.34 5.19
N MET A 277 -7.68 -26.65 3.91
CA MET A 277 -7.69 -25.67 2.83
C MET A 277 -8.85 -24.66 2.95
N GLU A 278 -10.04 -25.12 3.33
CA GLU A 278 -11.17 -24.22 3.60
C GLU A 278 -10.86 -23.25 4.73
N LEU A 279 -10.29 -23.74 5.84
CA LEU A 279 -9.89 -22.89 6.96
C LEU A 279 -8.83 -21.86 6.55
N LEU A 280 -7.85 -22.25 5.74
CA LEU A 280 -6.80 -21.33 5.27
C LEU A 280 -7.32 -20.28 4.28
N ARG A 281 -8.35 -20.60 3.48
CA ARG A 281 -9.00 -19.65 2.57
C ARG A 281 -9.96 -18.70 3.30
N ALA A 282 -10.64 -19.18 4.33
CA ALA A 282 -11.62 -18.43 5.11
C ALA A 282 -11.09 -18.20 6.54
N ILE A 283 -10.06 -17.34 6.65
CA ILE A 283 -9.46 -17.00 7.93
C ILE A 283 -10.52 -16.36 8.83
N ARG A 284 -10.58 -16.81 10.10
CA ARG A 284 -11.54 -16.27 11.08
C ARG A 284 -11.25 -14.79 11.38
N PRO A 285 -12.27 -13.90 11.38
CA PRO A 285 -12.08 -12.46 11.55
C PRO A 285 -11.29 -12.06 12.79
N GLN A 286 -11.52 -12.73 13.92
CA GLN A 286 -10.80 -12.51 15.19
C GLN A 286 -9.26 -12.56 15.08
N TYR A 287 -8.71 -13.32 14.11
CA TYR A 287 -7.26 -13.42 13.90
C TYR A 287 -6.72 -12.34 12.96
N MET A 288 -7.62 -11.62 12.31
CA MET A 288 -7.33 -10.59 11.34
C MET A 288 -7.60 -9.19 11.88
N GLU A 289 -8.16 -9.08 13.09
CA GLU A 289 -8.39 -7.82 13.80
C GLU A 289 -7.07 -7.09 14.10
N GLU A 290 -7.11 -5.76 14.00
CA GLU A 290 -5.91 -4.91 14.06
C GLU A 290 -5.10 -5.13 15.34
N ALA A 291 -5.76 -5.04 16.50
CA ALA A 291 -5.11 -5.09 17.80
C ALA A 291 -4.38 -6.42 18.02
N PHE A 292 -5.10 -7.54 17.84
CA PHE A 292 -4.55 -8.89 17.97
C PHE A 292 -3.38 -9.12 17.00
N LEU A 293 -3.59 -8.78 15.72
CA LEU A 293 -2.61 -9.09 14.69
C LEU A 293 -1.31 -8.29 14.88
N VAL A 294 -1.41 -6.99 15.22
CA VAL A 294 -0.23 -6.14 15.46
C VAL A 294 0.58 -6.63 16.67
N GLU A 295 -0.10 -7.00 17.76
CA GLU A 295 0.55 -7.54 18.96
C GLU A 295 1.35 -8.81 18.64
N GLU A 296 0.69 -9.83 18.07
CA GLU A 296 1.34 -11.10 17.72
C GLU A 296 2.48 -10.93 16.70
N ILE A 297 2.36 -10.02 15.72
CA ILE A 297 3.44 -9.74 14.75
C ILE A 297 4.68 -9.17 15.44
N ILE A 298 4.49 -8.25 16.40
CA ILE A 298 5.60 -7.59 17.10
C ILE A 298 6.31 -8.60 18.01
N GLU A 299 5.54 -9.41 18.74
CA GLU A 299 6.06 -10.43 19.66
C GLU A 299 6.75 -11.60 18.94
N LEU A 300 6.39 -11.90 17.69
CA LEU A 300 6.95 -13.03 16.97
C LEU A 300 8.47 -12.87 16.75
N MET A 301 9.24 -13.80 17.32
CA MET A 301 10.71 -13.80 17.30
C MET A 301 11.30 -14.36 16.00
N VAL A 302 10.87 -13.83 14.85
CA VAL A 302 11.44 -14.14 13.53
C VAL A 302 12.17 -12.92 13.01
N SER A 303 13.50 -13.00 12.93
CA SER A 303 14.34 -11.89 12.48
C SER A 303 14.60 -11.96 10.97
N GLU A 304 15.09 -10.85 10.43
CA GLU A 304 15.58 -10.76 9.05
C GLU A 304 16.67 -11.79 8.75
N LYS A 305 17.59 -12.00 9.70
CA LYS A 305 18.66 -13.00 9.61
C LYS A 305 18.12 -14.43 9.56
N ASP A 306 17.00 -14.72 10.23
CA ASP A 306 16.36 -16.03 10.14
C ASP A 306 15.84 -16.29 8.73
N ILE A 307 15.21 -15.28 8.11
CA ILE A 307 14.69 -15.35 6.73
C ILE A 307 15.85 -15.47 5.74
N GLU A 308 16.90 -14.66 5.87
CA GLU A 308 18.09 -14.75 5.01
C GLU A 308 18.74 -16.13 5.11
N LYS A 309 18.93 -16.64 6.33
CA LYS A 309 19.52 -17.97 6.54
C LYS A 309 18.72 -19.06 5.83
N GLU A 310 17.40 -19.00 5.96
CA GLU A 310 16.51 -19.96 5.32
C GLU A 310 16.48 -19.78 3.79
N HIS A 311 16.49 -18.54 3.30
CA HIS A 311 16.60 -18.23 1.87
C HIS A 311 17.84 -18.89 1.25
N HIS A 312 19.01 -18.74 1.86
CA HIS A 312 20.23 -19.39 1.36
C HIS A 312 20.15 -20.91 1.42
N ALA A 313 19.49 -21.49 2.43
CA ALA A 313 19.31 -22.93 2.54
C ALA A 313 18.38 -23.46 1.43
N GLN A 314 17.23 -22.83 1.23
CA GLN A 314 16.26 -23.23 0.22
C GLN A 314 16.77 -22.98 -1.19
N LEU A 315 17.51 -21.89 -1.43
CA LEU A 315 18.12 -21.62 -2.73
C LEU A 315 19.14 -22.69 -3.13
N ARG A 316 19.95 -23.19 -2.17
CA ARG A 316 20.85 -24.32 -2.43
C ARG A 316 20.07 -25.58 -2.79
N HIS A 317 19.02 -25.90 -2.04
CA HIS A 317 18.20 -27.06 -2.31
C HIS A 317 17.46 -26.97 -3.66
N TRP A 318 16.97 -25.78 -4.00
CA TRP A 318 16.36 -25.50 -5.31
C TRP A 318 17.35 -25.75 -6.44
N LYS A 319 18.58 -25.24 -6.30
CA LYS A 319 19.64 -25.44 -7.29
C LYS A 319 19.97 -26.92 -7.53
N GLU A 320 19.93 -27.74 -6.49
CA GLU A 320 20.17 -29.19 -6.59
C GLU A 320 19.02 -29.94 -7.27
N THR A 321 17.78 -29.46 -7.13
CA THR A 321 16.57 -30.17 -7.58
C THR A 321 16.03 -29.70 -8.92
N HIS A 322 16.14 -28.40 -9.21
CA HIS A 322 15.54 -27.75 -10.38
C HIS A 322 16.57 -27.04 -11.26
N GLY A 323 17.81 -26.88 -10.80
CA GLY A 323 18.83 -26.07 -11.46
C GLY A 323 18.77 -24.59 -11.06
N ASP A 324 19.44 -23.73 -11.83
CA ASP A 324 19.46 -22.30 -11.55
C ASP A 324 18.06 -21.68 -11.75
N LEU A 325 17.73 -20.68 -10.92
CA LEU A 325 16.51 -19.89 -11.10
C LEU A 325 16.48 -19.27 -12.50
N HIS A 326 15.32 -19.39 -13.16
CA HIS A 326 15.11 -18.78 -14.46
C HIS A 326 15.05 -17.26 -14.34
N CYS A 327 14.41 -16.75 -13.28
CA CYS A 327 14.38 -15.32 -13.00
C CYS A 327 15.59 -14.88 -12.17
N LYS A 328 16.51 -14.13 -12.79
CA LYS A 328 17.64 -13.50 -12.12
C LYS A 328 17.24 -12.14 -11.55
N SER A 329 16.49 -12.15 -10.46
CA SER A 329 16.14 -10.91 -9.77
C SER A 329 17.28 -10.44 -8.84
N PRO A 330 17.43 -9.13 -8.62
CA PRO A 330 18.40 -8.61 -7.66
C PRO A 330 18.06 -9.07 -6.22
N PRO A 331 19.03 -9.05 -5.30
CA PRO A 331 18.76 -9.35 -3.90
C PRO A 331 17.70 -8.41 -3.32
N ARG A 332 16.83 -8.99 -2.50
CA ARG A 332 15.79 -8.26 -1.79
C ARG A 332 16.37 -7.25 -0.81
N VAL A 333 15.72 -6.10 -0.72
CA VAL A 333 16.06 -5.04 0.23
C VAL A 333 15.13 -5.10 1.44
N HIS A 334 15.69 -5.16 2.64
CA HIS A 334 14.95 -5.38 3.88
C HIS A 334 14.43 -4.09 4.54
N GLY A 335 13.68 -3.29 3.76
CA GLY A 335 12.97 -2.11 4.26
C GLY A 335 13.75 -0.80 4.18
N ALA A 336 13.17 0.25 4.77
CA ALA A 336 13.56 1.64 4.56
C ALA A 336 15.04 1.93 4.84
N LYS A 337 15.61 1.34 5.89
CA LYS A 337 17.04 1.53 6.22
C LYS A 337 17.96 0.94 5.17
N ALA A 338 17.64 -0.25 4.67
CA ALA A 338 18.45 -0.93 3.67
C ALA A 338 18.36 -0.19 2.32
N ILE A 339 17.20 0.35 1.97
CA ILE A 339 17.03 1.21 0.78
C ILE A 339 17.92 2.43 0.86
N MET A 340 17.88 3.17 1.98
CA MET A 340 18.70 4.36 2.14
C MET A 340 20.20 4.08 2.19
N ALA A 341 20.61 2.88 2.62
CA ALA A 341 22.01 2.48 2.60
C ALA A 341 22.47 2.10 1.18
N ALA A 342 21.61 1.43 0.41
CA ALA A 342 21.90 1.02 -0.97
C ALA A 342 21.86 2.20 -1.95
N GLU A 343 20.92 3.13 -1.75
CA GLU A 343 20.67 4.28 -2.61
C GLU A 343 20.61 5.56 -1.74
N PRO A 344 21.78 6.07 -1.28
CA PRO A 344 21.82 7.23 -0.41
C PRO A 344 21.31 8.49 -1.14
N PRO A 345 20.27 9.16 -0.63
CA PRO A 345 19.68 10.31 -1.32
C PRO A 345 20.53 11.57 -1.19
N SER A 346 20.47 12.43 -2.20
CA SER A 346 21.00 13.78 -2.08
C SER A 346 20.09 14.64 -1.19
N ARG A 347 20.63 15.74 -0.62
CA ARG A 347 19.82 16.73 0.10
C ARG A 347 18.74 17.35 -0.79
N GLN A 348 18.98 17.43 -2.09
CA GLN A 348 18.03 17.97 -3.06
C GLN A 348 16.84 17.03 -3.24
N ASP A 349 17.07 15.72 -3.31
CA ASP A 349 16.03 14.69 -3.44
C ASP A 349 15.09 14.68 -2.22
N LEU A 350 15.61 15.03 -1.05
CA LEU A 350 14.84 15.09 0.19
C LEU A 350 14.23 16.46 0.48
N ARG A 351 14.45 17.48 -0.35
CA ARG A 351 13.80 18.79 -0.17
C ARG A 351 12.29 18.66 -0.34
N GLN A 352 11.52 19.38 0.47
CA GLN A 352 10.06 19.44 0.30
C GLN A 352 9.72 20.52 -0.74
N ARG A 353 8.81 20.18 -1.65
CA ARG A 353 8.25 21.07 -2.67
C ARG A 353 6.73 21.04 -2.55
N PRO A 354 6.14 21.83 -1.63
CA PRO A 354 4.70 21.87 -1.48
C PRO A 354 4.05 22.40 -2.76
N THR A 355 3.12 21.64 -3.34
CA THR A 355 2.35 22.06 -4.52
C THR A 355 1.36 23.18 -4.17
N PHE A 356 0.88 23.18 -2.93
CA PHE A 356 -0.01 24.21 -2.40
C PHE A 356 0.65 24.87 -1.18
N ILE A 357 0.89 26.17 -1.28
CA ILE A 357 1.40 26.98 -0.18
C ILE A 357 0.20 27.77 0.35
N VAL A 358 -0.30 27.37 1.52
CA VAL A 358 -1.32 28.16 2.22
C VAL A 358 -0.59 29.20 3.05
N GLU A 359 -0.76 30.47 2.72
CA GLU A 359 -0.28 31.56 3.55
C GLU A 359 -1.07 31.56 4.86
N SER A 360 -0.36 31.33 5.98
CA SER A 360 -0.97 31.42 7.29
C SER A 360 -1.26 32.90 7.61
N PRO A 361 -2.50 33.26 8.01
CA PRO A 361 -2.83 34.61 8.48
C PRO A 361 -1.99 35.06 9.69
N LEU A 362 -1.30 34.14 10.36
CA LEU A 362 -0.50 34.36 11.56
C LEU A 362 1.02 34.27 11.31
N ALA A 363 1.48 34.17 10.06
CA ALA A 363 2.91 34.23 9.78
C ALA A 363 3.45 35.62 10.14
N PRO A 364 4.48 35.76 11.01
CA PRO A 364 5.14 37.04 11.21
C PRO A 364 5.71 37.48 9.86
N GLN A 365 5.34 38.68 9.41
CA GLN A 365 6.03 39.33 8.30
C GLN A 365 7.45 39.68 8.72
N THR A 366 8.34 38.70 8.72
CA THR A 366 9.77 38.91 8.89
C THR A 366 10.50 38.12 7.81
N ASP A 367 11.34 38.85 7.08
CA ASP A 367 12.37 38.37 6.14
C ASP A 367 12.01 38.15 4.67
N ARG A 368 11.09 38.95 4.11
CA ARG A 368 11.08 39.21 2.65
C ARG A 368 11.30 40.66 2.22
N VAL A 369 11.21 41.63 3.12
CA VAL A 369 11.39 43.07 2.77
C VAL A 369 12.83 43.57 2.98
N ARG A 370 13.71 42.78 3.62
CA ARG A 370 15.05 43.27 4.01
C ARG A 370 16.19 42.96 3.02
N ALA A 371 15.92 42.24 1.93
CA ALA A 371 16.95 41.87 0.95
C ALA A 371 16.94 42.74 -0.33
N GLU A 372 15.89 43.53 -0.58
CA GLU A 372 15.80 44.38 -1.79
C GLU A 372 15.97 45.88 -1.50
N ALA A 373 15.97 46.31 -0.23
CA ALA A 373 16.07 47.72 0.15
C ALA A 373 17.52 48.27 0.30
N SER A 374 18.56 47.49 -0.02
CA SER A 374 19.96 47.90 0.11
C SER A 374 20.65 48.22 -1.22
N LYS A 375 19.92 48.24 -2.34
CA LYS A 375 20.42 48.71 -3.64
C LYS A 375 19.35 49.52 -4.36
N GLU A 376 19.06 50.72 -3.87
CA GLU A 376 18.62 51.89 -4.65
C GLU A 376 18.12 52.94 -3.67
N ASN A 377 18.97 53.92 -3.34
CA ASN A 377 18.46 55.23 -2.95
C ASN A 377 19.52 56.30 -3.23
N GLY A 378 19.45 56.79 -4.46
CA GLY A 378 20.02 58.06 -4.88
C GLY A 378 18.97 58.88 -5.60
N LYS A 379 18.44 59.88 -4.89
CA LYS A 379 17.77 61.12 -5.36
C LYS A 379 16.24 61.21 -5.40
N SER A 380 15.85 62.41 -4.95
CA SER A 380 14.66 63.25 -5.24
C SER A 380 13.38 63.01 -4.44
N LYS A 381 13.17 63.94 -3.50
CA LYS A 381 11.90 64.29 -2.86
C LYS A 381 10.92 64.89 -3.89
N ALA A 382 9.65 64.49 -3.80
CA ALA A 382 8.50 65.35 -4.10
C ALA A 382 7.29 64.85 -3.31
N GLU A 383 6.66 65.75 -2.55
CA GLU A 383 5.44 65.54 -1.77
C GLU A 383 4.22 65.38 -2.70
N GLN A 384 3.31 64.48 -2.34
CA GLN A 384 1.89 64.63 -2.67
C GLN A 384 1.01 63.88 -1.66
N GLN A 385 0.19 64.66 -0.95
CA GLN A 385 -0.92 64.21 -0.11
C GLN A 385 -1.97 63.48 -0.96
N LYS A 386 -2.53 62.38 -0.45
CA LYS A 386 -3.91 61.99 -0.77
C LYS A 386 -4.60 61.21 0.36
N THR A 387 -5.83 61.63 0.55
CA THR A 387 -6.84 61.42 1.58
C THR A 387 -7.31 59.97 1.72
N ILE A 388 -7.55 59.54 2.97
CA ILE A 388 -8.13 58.26 3.36
C ILE A 388 -9.67 58.32 3.21
N LYS A 389 -10.29 57.31 2.59
CA LYS A 389 -11.74 57.01 2.70
C LYS A 389 -11.93 55.52 3.09
N PRO A 390 -12.94 55.19 3.92
CA PRO A 390 -13.16 53.83 4.40
C PRO A 390 -13.84 52.92 3.36
N PRO A 391 -13.81 51.58 3.54
CA PRO A 391 -14.23 50.62 2.51
C PRO A 391 -15.75 50.53 2.38
N GLN A 392 -16.23 50.46 1.14
CA GLN A 392 -17.61 50.10 0.81
C GLN A 392 -17.76 48.56 0.76
N GLU A 393 -18.82 48.06 1.37
CA GLU A 393 -19.28 46.68 1.31
C GLU A 393 -19.73 46.33 -0.13
N THR A 394 -19.12 45.31 -0.73
CA THR A 394 -19.63 44.71 -1.98
C THR A 394 -20.38 43.42 -1.68
N ALA A 395 -21.66 43.44 -2.04
CA ALA A 395 -22.65 42.38 -1.86
C ALA A 395 -22.29 41.08 -2.62
N ASN A 396 -22.61 39.96 -1.99
CA ASN A 396 -22.49 38.59 -2.49
C ASN A 396 -23.69 38.26 -3.40
N PRO A 397 -23.52 37.96 -4.70
CA PRO A 397 -24.61 37.49 -5.53
C PRO A 397 -24.64 35.95 -5.48
N TYR A 398 -25.73 35.38 -4.95
CA TYR A 398 -26.34 34.07 -5.28
C TYR A 398 -27.05 33.51 -4.03
N PHE A 399 -28.36 33.74 -3.96
CA PHE A 399 -29.29 32.98 -3.13
C PHE A 399 -29.86 31.78 -3.94
N PRO A 400 -30.28 30.69 -3.27
CA PRO A 400 -30.79 29.47 -3.89
C PRO A 400 -32.31 29.54 -4.12
N PRO A 401 -32.91 28.69 -4.96
CA PRO A 401 -34.33 28.42 -4.90
C PRO A 401 -34.62 26.99 -4.42
N GLY A 402 -35.52 26.88 -3.44
CA GLY A 402 -36.22 25.64 -3.07
C GLY A 402 -37.65 25.60 -3.63
N ASP A 403 -38.02 24.42 -4.14
CA ASP A 403 -39.32 23.68 -4.16
C ASP A 403 -40.64 24.34 -4.64
N PRO A 404 -41.71 23.57 -5.04
CA PRO A 404 -41.98 22.13 -4.91
C PRO A 404 -42.51 21.38 -6.19
N SER A 405 -42.76 20.06 -6.01
CA SER A 405 -43.18 18.95 -6.91
C SER A 405 -44.51 19.14 -7.71
N PRO A 406 -44.99 18.23 -8.63
CA PRO A 406 -45.45 16.86 -8.25
C PRO A 406 -45.55 15.73 -9.34
N PHE A 407 -45.85 14.51 -8.83
CA PHE A 407 -46.52 13.33 -9.43
C PHE A 407 -45.81 12.27 -10.32
N LEU A 408 -45.94 11.04 -9.81
CA LEU A 408 -45.71 9.71 -10.40
C LEU A 408 -46.53 9.44 -11.68
N ASN A 409 -45.98 8.59 -12.56
CA ASN A 409 -46.77 7.51 -13.19
C ASN A 409 -45.91 6.29 -13.54
N HIS A 410 -46.47 5.12 -13.20
CA HIS A 410 -46.07 3.76 -13.54
C HIS A 410 -45.83 3.56 -15.05
N MET A 411 -44.91 2.66 -15.43
CA MET A 411 -45.18 1.58 -16.40
C MET A 411 -44.07 0.50 -16.46
N THR A 412 -44.44 -0.68 -15.94
CA THR A 412 -44.24 -2.04 -16.48
C THR A 412 -42.88 -2.55 -16.97
N VAL A 413 -42.40 -3.52 -16.18
CA VAL A 413 -41.67 -4.76 -16.51
C VAL A 413 -41.87 -5.27 -17.95
N LYS A 414 -40.75 -5.53 -18.63
CA LYS A 414 -40.63 -6.62 -19.61
C LYS A 414 -39.37 -7.43 -19.32
N ALA A 415 -39.59 -8.67 -18.92
CA ALA A 415 -38.58 -9.71 -18.86
C ALA A 415 -38.07 -10.02 -20.28
N SER A 416 -36.76 -10.15 -20.45
CA SER A 416 -36.19 -10.91 -21.56
C SER A 416 -35.30 -11.99 -20.98
N LYS A 417 -35.69 -13.25 -21.26
CA LYS A 417 -34.88 -14.44 -21.06
C LYS A 417 -33.90 -14.49 -22.21
N GLU A 418 -32.61 -14.48 -21.91
CA GLU A 418 -31.60 -15.06 -22.81
C GLU A 418 -30.51 -15.71 -21.96
N SER A 419 -30.58 -17.02 -21.96
CA SER A 419 -29.59 -17.97 -21.49
C SER A 419 -28.37 -17.95 -22.40
N LEU A 420 -27.19 -17.66 -21.84
CA LEU A 420 -25.92 -18.08 -22.42
C LEU A 420 -25.06 -18.70 -21.32
N SER A 421 -24.92 -20.02 -21.45
CA SER A 421 -23.91 -20.83 -20.81
C SER A 421 -22.54 -20.39 -21.34
N SER A 422 -21.63 -20.01 -20.45
CA SER A 422 -20.20 -20.11 -20.71
C SER A 422 -19.52 -20.54 -19.43
N ALA A 423 -18.96 -21.75 -19.46
CA ALA A 423 -18.14 -22.29 -18.40
C ALA A 423 -16.93 -21.39 -18.17
N GLU A 424 -16.85 -20.79 -16.98
CA GLU A 424 -15.63 -20.18 -16.46
C GLU A 424 -14.67 -21.32 -16.09
N HIS A 425 -13.55 -21.43 -16.81
CA HIS A 425 -12.40 -22.17 -16.32
C HIS A 425 -11.59 -21.20 -15.44
N ASP A 426 -11.68 -21.42 -14.13
CA ASP A 426 -10.72 -20.91 -13.15
C ASP A 426 -9.37 -21.56 -13.43
N THR A 427 -8.45 -20.82 -14.04
CA THR A 427 -7.06 -21.23 -14.18
C THR A 427 -6.21 -20.52 -13.12
N TYR A 428 -6.24 -21.04 -11.90
CA TYR A 428 -5.10 -20.95 -10.99
C TYR A 428 -4.37 -22.28 -11.04
N LEU A 429 -3.46 -22.41 -12.00
CA LEU A 429 -2.30 -23.30 -12.01
C LEU A 429 -1.31 -22.78 -13.07
#